data_AF-A0A6C0HYI0-F1
#
_entry.id   AF-A0A6C0HYI0-F1
#
_cell.length_a   1.000
_cell.length_b   1.000
_cell.length_c   1.000
_cell.angle_alpha   90.00
_cell.angle_beta   90.00
_cell.angle_gamma   90.00
#
_symmetry.space_group_name_H-M   'P 1'
#
loop_
_entity.id
_entity.type
_entity.pdbx_description
1 polymer ?
#
loop_
_entity_poly.entity_id
_entity_poly.type
_entity_poly.pdbx_seq_one_letter_code
_entity_poly.pdbx_strand_id
1 'polypeptide(L)'
;MIDPQWFIGFIGFIHLIFIAYEILYPLIFKNYLFDKIYILIFSFKIISWILFNNECFISLIIKQQTIKNYKAGDNIFDLDDMVKFSPQLTKICKLLSPLLAIFYCYLIFIVSKRSKLLDTNLLITLITIYIIYLLYVRKFYNEKMYNKLNIDYFAPYVKSIFIVILSYIIYKIIKL
;
A
#
# COMPACT_ATOMS: atom_id res chain seq x y z
N MET A 1 -19.73 4.56 25.98
CA MET A 1 -19.51 4.07 24.59
C MET A 1 -18.51 5.00 23.93
N ILE A 2 -17.42 4.46 23.38
CA ILE A 2 -16.47 5.27 22.58
C ILE A 2 -17.18 5.61 21.27
N ASP A 3 -17.17 6.89 20.89
CA ASP A 3 -17.71 7.33 19.61
C ASP A 3 -16.93 6.66 18.47
N PRO A 4 -17.59 5.87 17.60
CA PRO A 4 -16.95 5.20 16.47
C PRO A 4 -16.17 6.15 15.56
N GLN A 5 -16.53 7.44 15.52
CA GLN A 5 -15.85 8.43 14.68
C GLN A 5 -14.43 8.73 15.16
N TRP A 6 -14.19 8.79 16.47
CA TRP A 6 -12.86 9.00 17.04
C TRP A 6 -11.90 7.87 16.69
N PHE A 7 -12.40 6.64 16.71
CA PHE A 7 -11.61 5.47 16.38
C PHE A 7 -11.21 5.45 14.89
N ILE A 8 -12.12 5.86 14.00
CA ILE A 8 -11.82 6.00 12.57
C ILE A 8 -10.73 7.05 12.34
N GLY A 9 -10.78 8.20 13.02
CA GLY A 9 -9.72 9.22 12.95
C GLY A 9 -8.36 8.71 13.47
N PHE A 10 -8.35 7.87 14.50
CA PHE A 10 -7.12 7.24 15.01
C PHE A 10 -6.45 6.32 13.98
N ILE A 11 -7.21 5.57 13.18
CA ILE A 11 -6.66 4.80 12.05
C ILE A 11 -6.00 5.74 11.04
N GLY A 12 -6.63 6.87 10.74
CA GLY A 12 -6.07 7.90 9.87
C GLY A 12 -4.70 8.39 10.35
N PHE A 13 -4.59 8.66 11.66
CA PHE A 13 -3.31 9.00 12.29
C PHE A 13 -2.26 7.89 12.17
N ILE A 14 -2.65 6.64 12.42
CA ILE A 14 -1.77 5.47 12.26
C ILE A 14 -1.24 5.39 10.82
N HIS A 15 -2.08 5.60 9.81
CA HIS A 15 -1.62 5.60 8.42
C HIS A 15 -0.56 6.68 8.16
N LEU A 16 -0.70 7.87 8.74
CA LEU A 16 0.31 8.92 8.62
C LEU A 16 1.63 8.54 9.30
N ILE A 17 1.57 7.88 10.47
CA ILE A 17 2.77 7.34 11.12
C ILE A 17 3.44 6.29 10.21
N PHE A 18 2.66 5.39 9.62
CA PHE A 18 3.22 4.39 8.68
C PHE A 18 3.84 5.04 7.45
N ILE A 19 3.22 6.06 6.86
CA ILE A 19 3.80 6.83 5.75
C ILE A 19 5.13 7.47 6.19
N ALA A 20 5.17 8.12 7.35
CA ALA A 20 6.38 8.72 7.88
C ALA A 20 7.47 7.67 8.12
N TYR A 21 7.12 6.51 8.70
CA TYR A 21 8.03 5.39 8.87
C TYR A 21 8.57 4.88 7.53
N GLU A 22 7.69 4.66 6.53
CA GLU A 22 8.08 4.17 5.22
C GLU A 22 9.05 5.11 4.49
N ILE A 23 8.96 6.41 4.77
CA ILE A 23 9.86 7.45 4.22
C ILE A 23 11.16 7.55 5.02
N LEU A 24 11.07 7.69 6.33
CA LEU A 24 12.21 8.01 7.19
C LEU A 24 13.12 6.79 7.40
N TYR A 25 12.55 5.59 7.46
CA TYR A 25 13.31 4.38 7.78
C TYR A 25 14.51 4.14 6.83
N PRO A 26 14.31 4.06 5.51
CA PRO A 26 15.39 3.75 4.57
C PRO A 26 16.50 4.81 4.56
N LEU A 27 16.16 6.06 4.88
CA LEU A 27 17.04 7.22 4.84
C LEU A 27 17.91 7.33 6.09
N ILE A 28 17.31 7.13 7.27
CA ILE A 28 17.96 7.37 8.56
C ILE A 28 18.59 6.09 9.10
N PHE A 29 17.88 4.98 9.03
CA PHE A 29 18.26 3.73 9.69
C PHE A 29 18.90 2.76 8.69
N LYS A 30 19.97 2.09 9.13
CA LYS A 30 20.76 1.14 8.33
C LYS A 30 20.93 -0.18 9.07
N ASN A 31 19.84 -0.87 9.36
CA ASN A 31 19.86 -2.13 10.11
C ASN A 31 19.25 -3.28 9.31
N TYR A 32 19.97 -4.39 9.21
CA TYR A 32 19.58 -5.53 8.37
C TYR A 32 18.25 -6.18 8.79
N LEU A 33 18.00 -6.33 10.10
CA LEU A 33 16.75 -6.89 10.60
C LEU A 33 15.56 -6.01 10.22
N PHE A 34 15.72 -4.69 10.39
CA PHE A 34 14.66 -3.75 10.04
C PHE A 34 14.47 -3.62 8.52
N ASP A 35 15.46 -3.95 7.69
CA ASP A 35 15.30 -4.05 6.23
C ASP A 35 14.35 -5.18 5.85
N LYS A 36 14.48 -6.35 6.51
CA LYS A 36 13.54 -7.46 6.34
C LYS A 36 12.13 -7.01 6.68
N ILE A 37 11.96 -6.34 7.83
CA ILE A 37 10.65 -5.83 8.28
C ILE A 37 10.09 -4.80 7.29
N TYR A 38 10.92 -3.89 6.78
CA TYR A 38 10.49 -2.89 5.81
C TYR A 38 9.98 -3.52 4.51
N ILE A 39 10.73 -4.48 3.95
CA ILE A 39 10.35 -5.19 2.72
C ILE A 39 9.05 -5.99 2.94
N LEU A 40 8.89 -6.63 4.11
CA LEU A 40 7.65 -7.30 4.47
C LEU A 40 6.48 -6.31 4.52
N ILE A 41 6.61 -5.20 5.24
CA ILE A 41 5.55 -4.18 5.36
C ILE A 41 5.16 -3.66 3.97
N PHE A 42 6.15 -3.32 3.14
CA PHE A 42 5.89 -2.88 1.76
C PHE A 42 5.14 -3.95 0.94
N SER A 43 5.55 -5.21 1.05
CA SER A 43 4.91 -6.31 0.32
C SER A 43 3.49 -6.62 0.83
N PHE A 44 3.28 -6.58 2.15
CA PHE A 44 1.96 -6.72 2.77
C PHE A 44 1.03 -5.56 2.44
N LYS A 45 1.54 -4.34 2.35
CA LYS A 45 0.77 -3.19 1.92
C LYS A 45 0.20 -3.43 0.52
N ILE A 46 1.04 -3.83 -0.43
CA ILE A 46 0.58 -4.18 -1.79
C ILE A 46 -0.44 -5.33 -1.75
N ILE A 47 -0.26 -6.35 -0.89
CA ILE A 47 -1.24 -7.43 -0.82
C ILE A 47 -2.58 -7.00 -0.24
N SER A 48 -2.56 -6.17 0.81
CA SER A 48 -3.80 -5.64 1.40
C SER A 48 -4.59 -4.86 0.37
N TRP A 49 -3.87 -4.07 -0.42
CA TRP A 49 -4.40 -3.26 -1.50
C TRP A 49 -5.01 -4.11 -2.63
N ILE A 50 -4.33 -5.18 -3.02
CA ILE A 50 -4.82 -6.10 -4.05
C ILE A 50 -6.02 -6.94 -3.59
N LEU A 51 -5.99 -7.45 -2.35
CA LEU A 51 -7.00 -8.36 -1.81
C LEU A 51 -8.24 -7.66 -1.26
N PHE A 52 -8.06 -6.48 -0.68
CA PHE A 52 -9.11 -5.73 0.02
C PHE A 52 -9.54 -4.48 -0.75
N ASN A 53 -9.48 -4.51 -2.08
CA ASN A 53 -9.95 -3.44 -2.96
C ASN A 53 -9.43 -2.06 -2.55
N ASN A 54 -8.11 -1.93 -2.41
CA ASN A 54 -7.41 -0.69 -2.05
C ASN A 54 -7.59 -0.22 -0.60
N GLU A 55 -8.10 -1.07 0.29
CA GLU A 55 -8.18 -0.78 1.72
C GLU A 55 -7.05 -1.44 2.50
N CYS A 56 -6.61 -0.78 3.57
CA CYS A 56 -5.77 -1.42 4.57
C CYS A 56 -6.61 -2.45 5.34
N PHE A 57 -6.02 -3.61 5.64
CA PHE A 57 -6.70 -4.67 6.40
C PHE A 57 -7.30 -4.19 7.73
N ILE A 58 -6.58 -3.30 8.43
CA ILE A 58 -7.04 -2.73 9.71
C ILE A 58 -8.26 -1.84 9.48
N SER A 59 -8.23 -0.96 8.46
CA SER A 59 -9.37 -0.11 8.09
C SER A 59 -10.58 -0.96 7.73
N LEU A 60 -10.39 -2.03 6.95
CA LEU A 60 -11.44 -2.95 6.55
C LEU A 60 -12.14 -3.58 7.76
N ILE A 61 -11.40 -4.17 8.70
CA ILE A 61 -11.97 -4.81 9.90
C ILE A 61 -12.83 -3.81 10.66
N ILE A 62 -12.32 -2.60 10.85
CA ILE A 62 -12.98 -1.60 11.69
C ILE A 62 -14.25 -1.09 11.01
N LYS A 63 -14.21 -0.85 9.70
CA LYS A 63 -15.40 -0.44 8.93
C LYS A 63 -16.47 -1.53 8.92
N GLN A 64 -16.08 -2.80 8.79
CA GLN A 64 -17.03 -3.92 8.88
C GLN A 64 -17.69 -4.04 10.27
N GLN A 65 -16.99 -3.66 11.34
CA GLN A 65 -17.53 -3.68 12.70
C GLN A 65 -18.41 -2.45 13.01
N THR A 66 -18.17 -1.33 12.35
CA THR A 66 -18.81 -0.03 12.68
C THR A 66 -19.93 0.36 11.72
N ILE A 67 -19.87 -0.06 10.45
CA ILE A 67 -20.82 0.33 9.40
C ILE A 67 -21.65 -0.91 9.00
N LYS A 68 -22.98 -0.83 9.24
CA LYS A 68 -23.91 -1.90 8.87
C LYS A 68 -23.91 -2.10 7.34
N ASN A 69 -23.75 -3.35 6.90
CA ASN A 69 -23.71 -3.77 5.49
C ASN A 69 -22.49 -3.27 4.68
N TYR A 70 -21.40 -2.87 5.34
CA TYR A 70 -20.17 -2.46 4.64
C TYR A 70 -19.56 -3.61 3.83
N LYS A 71 -19.23 -3.35 2.56
CA LYS A 71 -18.41 -4.26 1.73
C LYS A 71 -17.07 -3.61 1.39
N ALA A 72 -16.04 -4.46 1.28
CA ALA A 72 -14.70 -4.02 0.93
C ALA A 72 -14.70 -3.33 -0.43
N GLY A 73 -14.22 -2.09 -0.48
CA GLY A 73 -14.19 -1.28 -1.69
C GLY A 73 -15.41 -0.40 -1.91
N ASP A 74 -16.38 -0.35 -0.98
CA ASP A 74 -17.52 0.56 -1.09
C ASP A 74 -17.08 2.04 -0.97
N ASN A 75 -16.03 2.33 -0.17
CA ASN A 75 -15.49 3.68 0.08
C ASN A 75 -13.97 3.79 -0.19
N ILE A 76 -13.51 3.31 -1.35
CA ILE A 76 -12.09 3.35 -1.76
C ILE A 76 -11.49 4.76 -1.72
N PHE A 77 -12.33 5.76 -1.97
CA PHE A 77 -11.93 7.14 -2.18
C PHE A 77 -11.98 8.02 -0.96
N ASP A 78 -12.84 7.65 -0.02
CA ASP A 78 -13.29 8.65 0.92
C ASP A 78 -12.23 8.89 1.98
N LEU A 79 -11.19 8.02 2.05
CA LEU A 79 -10.14 8.08 3.08
C LEU A 79 -10.76 8.50 4.41
N ASP A 80 -11.96 7.99 4.73
CA ASP A 80 -12.82 8.56 5.77
C ASP A 80 -12.03 8.71 7.07
N ASP A 81 -11.18 7.73 7.32
CA ASP A 81 -10.17 7.64 8.35
C ASP A 81 -9.22 8.86 8.38
N MET A 82 -8.57 9.20 7.26
CA MET A 82 -7.69 10.37 7.17
C MET A 82 -8.46 11.69 7.08
N VAL A 83 -9.64 11.72 6.44
CA VAL A 83 -10.47 12.94 6.36
C VAL A 83 -10.96 13.33 7.75
N LYS A 84 -11.43 12.35 8.54
CA LYS A 84 -11.84 12.57 9.93
C LYS A 84 -10.68 12.96 10.82
N PHE A 85 -9.46 12.49 10.54
CA PHE A 85 -8.27 12.96 11.22
C PHE A 85 -7.89 14.39 10.83
N SER A 86 -7.74 14.66 9.53
CA SER A 86 -7.42 15.97 8.98
C SER A 86 -7.79 16.07 7.48
N PRO A 87 -8.80 16.88 7.13
CA PRO A 87 -9.18 17.10 5.73
C PRO A 87 -8.07 17.74 4.89
N GLN A 88 -7.32 18.69 5.47
CA GLN A 88 -6.22 19.39 4.78
C GLN A 88 -5.07 18.44 4.45
N LEU A 89 -4.65 17.61 5.41
CA LEU A 89 -3.61 16.61 5.16
C LEU A 89 -4.07 15.59 4.12
N THR A 90 -5.34 15.18 4.16
CA THR A 90 -5.88 14.26 3.15
C THR A 90 -5.78 14.85 1.73
N LYS A 91 -6.08 16.13 1.55
CA LYS A 91 -5.94 16.81 0.25
C LYS A 91 -4.48 16.81 -0.23
N ILE A 92 -3.53 17.09 0.66
CA ILE A 92 -2.09 17.07 0.36
C ILE A 92 -1.65 15.64 -0.01
N CYS A 93 -2.04 14.63 0.76
CA CYS A 93 -1.69 13.24 0.48
C CYS A 93 -2.27 12.76 -0.85
N LYS A 94 -3.51 13.12 -1.19
CA LYS A 94 -4.11 12.80 -2.50
C LYS A 94 -3.30 13.43 -3.64
N LEU A 95 -2.95 14.72 -3.52
CA LEU A 95 -2.17 15.46 -4.51
C LEU A 95 -0.76 14.88 -4.70
N LEU A 96 -0.08 14.53 -3.60
CA LEU A 96 1.29 14.03 -3.63
C LEU A 96 1.39 12.52 -3.85
N SER A 97 0.27 11.78 -3.82
CA SER A 97 0.28 10.31 -3.92
C SER A 97 1.07 9.75 -5.11
N PRO A 98 1.06 10.33 -6.34
CA PRO A 98 1.87 9.80 -7.43
C PRO A 98 3.38 10.03 -7.23
N LEU A 99 3.75 11.18 -6.66
CA LEU A 99 5.14 11.51 -6.32
C LEU A 99 5.63 10.60 -5.19
N LEU A 100 4.81 10.38 -4.16
CA LEU A 100 5.09 9.45 -3.07
C LEU A 100 5.25 8.01 -3.57
N ALA A 101 4.45 7.59 -4.55
CA ALA A 101 4.60 6.28 -5.16
C ALA A 101 5.97 6.09 -5.85
N ILE A 102 6.39 7.04 -6.67
CA ILE A 102 7.72 7.02 -7.31
C ILE A 102 8.81 7.02 -6.24
N PHE A 103 8.64 7.83 -5.21
CA PHE A 103 9.59 7.90 -4.10
C PHE A 103 9.68 6.57 -3.34
N TYR A 104 8.56 5.88 -3.08
CA TYR A 104 8.57 4.55 -2.47
C TYR A 104 9.33 3.52 -3.32
N CYS A 105 9.22 3.57 -4.66
CA CYS A 105 10.02 2.70 -5.54
C CYS A 105 11.53 2.94 -5.38
N TYR A 106 11.94 4.20 -5.20
CA TYR A 106 13.34 4.54 -4.92
C TYR A 106 13.79 4.05 -3.53
N LEU A 107 12.94 4.22 -2.51
CA LEU A 107 13.24 3.78 -1.15
C LEU A 107 13.37 2.25 -1.04
N ILE A 108 12.48 1.49 -1.67
CA ILE A 108 12.60 0.01 -1.70
C ILE A 108 13.85 -0.43 -2.46
N PHE A 109 14.28 0.31 -3.50
CA PHE A 109 15.55 0.07 -4.17
C PHE A 109 16.75 0.25 -3.23
N ILE A 110 16.78 1.33 -2.42
CA ILE A 110 17.83 1.55 -1.41
C ILE A 110 17.88 0.37 -0.43
N VAL A 111 16.74 -0.01 0.16
CA VAL A 111 16.65 -1.10 1.15
C VAL A 111 17.04 -2.45 0.52
N SER A 112 16.62 -2.70 -0.72
CA SER A 112 17.00 -3.91 -1.47
C SER A 112 18.50 -3.98 -1.72
N LYS A 113 19.15 -2.89 -2.13
CA LYS A 113 20.61 -2.86 -2.34
C LYS A 113 21.39 -3.10 -1.05
N ARG A 114 20.91 -2.54 0.07
CA ARG A 114 21.53 -2.72 1.39
C ARG A 114 21.41 -4.15 1.90
N SER A 115 20.20 -4.70 1.87
CA SER A 115 19.90 -6.02 2.45
C SER A 115 20.18 -7.20 1.52
N LYS A 116 20.26 -6.99 0.20
CA LYS A 116 20.39 -8.04 -0.81
C LYS A 116 19.29 -9.12 -0.74
N LEU A 117 18.17 -8.84 -0.05
CA LEU A 117 17.04 -9.77 0.10
C LEU A 117 16.30 -9.98 -1.22
N LEU A 118 16.12 -8.89 -1.97
CA LEU A 118 15.54 -8.90 -3.30
C LEU A 118 16.67 -8.81 -4.32
N ASP A 119 16.78 -9.81 -5.18
CA ASP A 119 17.60 -9.69 -6.38
C ASP A 119 16.97 -8.68 -7.37
N THR A 120 17.74 -8.27 -8.36
CA THR A 120 17.31 -7.24 -9.32
C THR A 120 16.02 -7.62 -10.03
N ASN A 121 15.84 -8.89 -10.40
CA ASN A 121 14.65 -9.35 -11.12
C ASN A 121 13.41 -9.27 -10.23
N LEU A 122 13.52 -9.73 -8.98
CA LEU A 122 12.43 -9.67 -8.01
C LEU A 122 12.04 -8.23 -7.67
N LEU A 123 13.02 -7.34 -7.52
CA LEU A 123 12.79 -5.92 -7.28
C LEU A 123 12.07 -5.25 -8.46
N ILE A 124 12.52 -5.48 -9.69
CA ILE A 124 11.87 -4.94 -10.90
C ILE A 124 10.43 -5.45 -10.96
N THR A 125 10.21 -6.74 -10.73
CA THR A 125 8.87 -7.34 -10.78
C THR A 125 7.93 -6.72 -9.73
N LEU A 126 8.41 -6.52 -8.50
CA LEU A 126 7.65 -5.83 -7.45
C LEU A 126 7.28 -4.40 -7.83
N ILE A 127 8.23 -3.62 -8.36
CA ILE A 127 8.00 -2.25 -8.81
C ILE A 127 6.98 -2.23 -9.96
N THR A 128 7.09 -3.15 -10.93
CA THR A 128 6.14 -3.27 -12.04
C THR A 128 4.74 -3.57 -11.53
N ILE A 129 4.57 -4.53 -10.61
CA ILE A 129 3.26 -4.85 -10.02
C ILE A 129 2.70 -3.64 -9.28
N TYR A 130 3.53 -2.95 -8.50
CA TYR A 130 3.12 -1.74 -7.80
C TYR A 130 2.63 -0.66 -8.77
N ILE A 131 3.35 -0.42 -9.87
CA ILE A 131 2.95 0.54 -10.91
C ILE A 131 1.64 0.12 -11.59
N ILE A 132 1.49 -1.14 -11.99
CA ILE A 132 0.25 -1.63 -12.62
C ILE A 132 -0.92 -1.48 -11.66
N TYR A 133 -0.71 -1.80 -10.38
CA TYR A 133 -1.72 -1.60 -9.35
C TYR A 133 -2.08 -0.12 -9.19
N LEU A 134 -1.12 0.81 -9.15
CA LEU A 134 -1.40 2.24 -9.11
C LEU A 134 -2.19 2.73 -10.33
N LEU A 135 -1.92 2.16 -11.52
CA LEU A 135 -2.71 2.42 -12.72
C LEU A 135 -4.13 1.84 -12.61
N TYR A 136 -4.30 0.68 -11.98
CA TYR A 136 -5.62 0.12 -11.68
C TYR A 136 -6.40 1.03 -10.74
N VAL A 137 -5.78 1.52 -9.66
CA VAL A 137 -6.38 2.51 -8.77
C VAL A 137 -6.69 3.82 -9.48
N ARG A 138 -6.07 4.14 -10.63
CA ARG A 138 -6.47 5.33 -11.41
C ARG A 138 -7.81 5.20 -12.12
N LYS A 139 -8.45 4.02 -12.23
CA LYS A 139 -9.86 3.89 -12.64
C LYS A 139 -10.75 4.94 -12.00
N PHE A 140 -10.44 5.18 -10.75
CA PHE A 140 -11.12 6.02 -9.80
C PHE A 140 -10.82 7.52 -9.96
N TYR A 141 -9.66 7.90 -10.51
CA TYR A 141 -9.22 9.31 -10.64
C TYR A 141 -9.12 9.80 -12.10
N ASN A 142 -8.96 8.89 -13.05
CA ASN A 142 -8.80 9.17 -14.47
C ASN A 142 -9.25 7.95 -15.30
N GLU A 143 -10.57 7.76 -15.33
CA GLU A 143 -11.23 6.65 -16.01
C GLU A 143 -10.86 6.57 -17.50
N LYS A 144 -10.71 7.71 -18.18
CA LYS A 144 -10.31 7.77 -19.60
C LYS A 144 -8.96 7.10 -19.85
N MET A 145 -7.96 7.38 -18.99
CA MET A 145 -6.64 6.77 -19.11
C MET A 145 -6.68 5.28 -18.76
N TYR A 146 -7.46 4.92 -17.75
CA TYR A 146 -7.67 3.54 -17.33
C TYR A 146 -8.28 2.68 -18.44
N ASN A 147 -9.37 3.14 -19.06
CA ASN A 147 -10.05 2.45 -20.15
C ASN A 147 -9.15 2.35 -21.40
N LYS A 148 -8.35 3.39 -21.69
CA LYS A 148 -7.41 3.36 -22.83
C LYS A 148 -6.35 2.26 -22.70
N LEU A 149 -5.96 1.90 -21.47
CA LEU A 149 -4.91 0.92 -21.19
C LEU A 149 -5.45 -0.50 -20.93
N ASN A 150 -6.77 -0.71 -20.95
CA ASN A 150 -7.42 -2.01 -20.68
C ASN A 150 -6.92 -2.70 -19.40
N ILE A 151 -6.72 -1.93 -18.32
CA ILE A 151 -6.11 -2.44 -17.08
C ILE A 151 -6.94 -3.56 -16.42
N ASP A 152 -8.27 -3.56 -16.57
CA ASP A 152 -9.17 -4.63 -16.07
C ASP A 152 -8.74 -6.02 -16.55
N TYR A 153 -8.26 -6.13 -17.79
CA TYR A 153 -7.79 -7.39 -18.35
C TYR A 153 -6.58 -7.94 -17.58
N PHE A 154 -5.67 -7.06 -17.14
CA PHE A 154 -4.43 -7.46 -16.48
C PHE A 154 -4.59 -7.68 -14.98
N ALA A 155 -5.59 -7.06 -14.34
CA ALA A 155 -5.74 -7.05 -12.90
C ALA A 155 -5.73 -8.46 -12.26
N PRO A 156 -6.48 -9.48 -12.75
CA PRO A 156 -6.48 -10.82 -12.15
C PRO A 156 -5.11 -11.52 -12.22
N TYR A 157 -4.38 -11.35 -13.32
CA TYR A 157 -3.05 -11.91 -13.51
C TYR A 157 -2.06 -11.27 -12.54
N VAL A 158 -2.12 -9.94 -12.38
CA VAL A 158 -1.29 -9.20 -11.42
C VAL A 158 -1.51 -9.70 -10.00
N LYS A 159 -2.77 -9.96 -9.60
CA LYS A 159 -3.07 -10.53 -8.27
C LYS A 159 -2.39 -11.88 -8.08
N SER A 160 -2.55 -12.78 -9.06
CA SER A 160 -2.02 -14.15 -8.99
C SER A 160 -0.50 -14.18 -8.97
N ILE A 161 0.15 -13.42 -9.85
CA ILE A 161 1.62 -13.27 -9.90
C ILE A 161 2.15 -12.71 -8.57
N PHE A 162 1.46 -11.71 -8.00
CA PHE A 162 1.89 -11.10 -6.75
C PHE A 162 1.84 -12.06 -5.55
N ILE A 163 0.84 -12.95 -5.48
CA ILE A 163 0.77 -13.98 -4.42
C ILE A 163 2.00 -14.92 -4.48
N VAL A 164 2.40 -15.34 -5.68
CA VAL A 164 3.58 -16.18 -5.89
C VAL A 164 4.85 -15.45 -5.44
N ILE A 165 4.99 -14.18 -5.83
CA ILE A 165 6.12 -13.33 -5.44
C ILE A 165 6.18 -13.12 -3.94
N LEU A 166 5.05 -12.81 -3.28
CA LEU A 166 5.02 -12.64 -1.84
C LEU A 166 5.44 -13.93 -1.13
N SER A 167 4.92 -15.08 -1.56
CA SER A 167 5.28 -16.38 -1.00
C SER A 167 6.79 -16.63 -1.10
N TYR A 168 7.39 -16.26 -2.23
CA TYR A 168 8.84 -16.35 -2.42
C TYR A 168 9.64 -15.37 -1.54
N ILE A 169 9.17 -14.12 -1.37
CA ILE A 169 9.78 -13.14 -0.47
C ILE A 169 9.75 -13.63 0.97
N ILE A 170 8.59 -14.13 1.43
CA ILE A 170 8.44 -14.70 2.78
C ILE A 170 9.41 -15.88 2.97
N TYR A 171 9.48 -16.79 2.01
CA TYR A 171 10.43 -17.91 2.05
C TYR A 171 11.88 -17.43 2.16
N LYS A 172 12.31 -16.46 1.34
CA LYS A 172 13.66 -15.89 1.42
C LYS A 172 13.95 -15.28 2.79
N ILE A 173 12.96 -14.58 3.37
CA ILE A 173 13.12 -13.91 4.66
C ILE A 173 13.22 -14.90 5.82
N ILE A 174 12.50 -16.02 5.76
CA ILE A 174 12.57 -17.09 6.78
C ILE A 174 13.90 -17.86 6.71
N LYS A 175 14.44 -18.04 5.50
CA LYS A 175 15.65 -18.85 5.28
C LYS A 175 16.97 -18.11 5.61
N LEU A 176 16.96 -16.78 5.59
CA LEU A 176 18.09 -15.89 5.88
C LEU A 176 18.04 -15.36 7.29
#